data_AF-A0A353BB65-F1
#
_entry.id   AF-A0A353BB65-F1
#
_cell.length_a   1.000
_cell.length_b   1.000
_cell.length_c   1.000
_cell.angle_alpha   90.00
_cell.angle_beta   90.00
_cell.angle_gamma   90.00
#
_symmetry.space_group_name_H-M   'P 1'
#
loop_
_entity.id
_entity.type
_entity.pdbx_description
1 polymer ?
#
loop_
_entity_poly.entity_id
_entity_poly.type
_entity_poly.pdbx_seq_one_letter_code
_entity_poly.pdbx_strand_id
1 'polypeptide(L)'
;MAVRPKIGVTTGDSPHNKADAMTVSTLSALLSVLAAAPIASVEPGPGFKKIVTIAGSGETGKIVQRGRADQVPLSNPFGIQPERDGSLIIASWDQHVIYRLDADYRRIEVIAGTGKPGISGDDGYPPRKIQLNQPHEIQVAPSGDIYVADTTNHRVGKINAGTLRWDVVAGTGEPGYAGDNGDARRAQFN
;
A
#
# COMPACT_ATOMS: atom_id res chain seq x y z
N MET A 1 31.37 -64.52 -3.35
CA MET A 1 30.99 -63.83 -2.11
C MET A 1 29.81 -62.91 -2.40
N ALA A 2 28.60 -63.45 -2.21
CA ALA A 2 27.53 -62.93 -1.34
C ALA A 2 26.81 -61.68 -1.91
N VAL A 3 25.85 -61.90 -2.82
CA VAL A 3 24.38 -61.95 -2.58
C VAL A 3 23.74 -60.55 -2.71
N ARG A 4 23.02 -60.33 -3.82
CA ARG A 4 21.93 -59.35 -3.90
C ARG A 4 20.68 -59.97 -3.26
N PRO A 5 19.74 -59.14 -2.78
CA PRO A 5 18.48 -59.13 -3.52
C PRO A 5 17.91 -57.72 -3.77
N LYS A 6 16.87 -57.78 -4.59
CA LYS A 6 16.08 -56.75 -5.27
C LYS A 6 14.75 -56.61 -4.50
N ILE A 7 13.96 -55.57 -4.80
CA ILE A 7 12.49 -55.45 -4.57
C ILE A 7 12.12 -54.92 -3.15
N GLY A 8 11.12 -54.05 -2.93
CA GLY A 8 10.13 -53.48 -3.84
C GLY A 8 9.15 -52.54 -3.15
N VAL A 9 8.29 -51.94 -3.99
CA VAL A 9 7.06 -51.22 -3.62
C VAL A 9 6.11 -52.16 -2.88
N THR A 10 5.51 -51.68 -1.79
CA THR A 10 4.34 -52.32 -1.18
C THR A 10 3.18 -51.32 -1.11
N THR A 11 2.21 -51.53 -2.00
CA THR A 11 0.79 -51.26 -1.76
C THR A 11 0.30 -52.16 -0.62
N GLY A 12 -0.54 -51.63 0.27
CA GLY A 12 -1.17 -52.41 1.32
C GLY A 12 -2.13 -51.59 2.17
N ASP A 13 -3.41 -51.65 1.80
CA ASP A 13 -4.56 -51.33 2.63
C ASP A 13 -4.48 -51.98 4.02
N SER A 14 -5.12 -51.36 5.01
CA SER A 14 -5.64 -52.10 6.17
C SER A 14 -7.12 -51.82 6.39
N PRO A 15 -7.92 -52.84 6.74
CA PRO A 15 -9.36 -52.84 6.54
C PRO A 15 -10.13 -52.54 7.83
N HIS A 16 -11.33 -52.00 7.64
CA HIS A 16 -12.56 -52.24 8.40
C HIS A 16 -12.55 -52.16 9.93
N ASN A 17 -13.25 -51.13 10.45
CA ASN A 17 -14.32 -51.41 11.39
C ASN A 17 -15.60 -50.63 10.99
N LYS A 18 -16.48 -51.31 10.25
CA LYS A 18 -17.94 -51.06 10.14
C LYS A 18 -18.57 -51.89 11.26
N ALA A 19 -19.69 -51.58 11.91
CA ALA A 19 -20.71 -50.54 11.81
C ALA A 19 -21.49 -50.58 13.15
N ASP A 20 -22.29 -49.56 13.43
CA ASP A 20 -23.69 -49.83 13.76
C ASP A 20 -24.56 -48.63 13.41
N ALA A 21 -25.67 -48.96 12.77
CA ALA A 21 -26.66 -48.03 12.26
C ALA A 21 -27.62 -47.59 13.38
N MET A 22 -27.93 -46.31 13.45
CA MET A 22 -29.20 -45.84 14.01
C MET A 22 -29.80 -44.72 13.15
N THR A 23 -30.84 -45.14 12.42
CA THR A 23 -32.09 -44.46 12.04
C THR A 23 -32.20 -42.93 12.00
N VAL A 24 -32.63 -42.47 10.82
CA VAL A 24 -33.21 -41.17 10.46
C VAL A 24 -34.34 -40.76 11.40
N SER A 25 -34.30 -39.54 11.98
CA SER A 25 -35.48 -38.77 12.39
C SER A 25 -35.13 -37.31 12.79
N THR A 26 -35.51 -36.37 11.92
CA THR A 26 -35.91 -34.96 12.17
C THR A 26 -34.93 -33.96 12.83
N LEU A 27 -34.41 -33.01 12.03
CA LEU A 27 -34.81 -31.60 12.13
C LEU A 27 -34.48 -30.85 10.83
N SER A 28 -35.48 -30.15 10.32
CA SER A 28 -35.46 -29.34 9.09
C SER A 28 -35.01 -27.90 9.40
N ALA A 29 -34.53 -27.20 8.36
CA ALA A 29 -34.13 -25.79 8.29
C ALA A 29 -32.75 -25.47 8.92
N LEU A 30 -31.76 -24.88 8.26
CA LEU A 30 -31.71 -23.97 7.11
C LEU A 30 -30.71 -24.48 6.06
N LEU A 31 -31.16 -24.77 4.85
CA LEU A 31 -30.31 -24.71 3.66
C LEU A 31 -30.53 -23.31 3.08
N SER A 32 -29.73 -22.33 3.51
CA SER A 32 -29.79 -20.99 2.93
C SER A 32 -29.40 -21.09 1.46
N VAL A 33 -30.40 -20.90 0.60
CA VAL A 33 -30.28 -20.73 -0.83
C VAL A 33 -29.19 -19.69 -1.11
N LEU A 34 -28.02 -20.13 -1.59
CA LEU A 34 -27.12 -19.24 -2.33
C LEU A 34 -27.80 -18.99 -3.67
N ALA A 35 -28.81 -18.11 -3.66
CA ALA A 35 -29.25 -17.49 -4.88
C ALA A 35 -28.02 -16.73 -5.37
N ALA A 36 -27.38 -17.22 -6.43
CA ALA A 36 -26.52 -16.39 -7.24
C ALA A 36 -27.41 -15.24 -7.71
N ALA A 37 -27.33 -14.11 -7.00
CA ALA A 37 -27.95 -12.88 -7.47
C ALA A 37 -27.43 -12.68 -8.89
N PRO A 38 -28.30 -12.44 -9.89
CA PRO A 38 -27.83 -12.12 -11.22
C PRO A 38 -26.83 -10.97 -11.06
N ILE A 39 -25.66 -11.09 -11.70
CA ILE A 39 -24.73 -9.99 -11.82
C ILE A 39 -25.55 -8.86 -12.44
N ALA A 40 -25.96 -7.89 -11.63
CA ALA A 40 -26.61 -6.71 -12.13
C ALA A 40 -25.65 -6.11 -13.14
N SER A 41 -26.10 -5.92 -14.38
CA SER A 41 -25.41 -5.04 -15.30
C SER A 41 -25.17 -3.74 -14.54
N VAL A 42 -23.91 -3.43 -14.25
CA VAL A 42 -23.55 -2.12 -13.71
C VAL A 42 -23.94 -1.15 -14.81
N GLU A 43 -25.12 -0.54 -14.68
CA GLU A 43 -25.44 0.61 -15.51
C GLU A 43 -24.32 1.63 -15.27
N PRO A 44 -23.71 2.21 -16.31
CA PRO A 44 -22.75 3.27 -16.12
C PRO A 44 -23.45 4.34 -15.29
N GLY A 45 -22.99 4.49 -14.04
CA GLY A 45 -23.56 5.44 -13.10
C GLY A 45 -23.62 6.83 -13.73
N PRO A 46 -24.49 7.73 -13.22
CA PRO A 46 -24.68 9.04 -13.81
C PRO A 46 -23.32 9.68 -14.08
N GLY A 47 -22.99 9.88 -15.36
CA GLY A 47 -21.68 10.36 -15.78
C GLY A 47 -21.28 11.59 -14.97
N PHE A 48 -19.98 11.73 -14.68
CA PHE A 48 -19.45 12.83 -13.87
C PHE A 48 -19.97 14.17 -14.39
N LYS A 49 -20.93 14.80 -13.68
CA LYS A 49 -21.61 16.00 -14.16
C LYS A 49 -20.76 17.27 -14.04
N LYS A 50 -19.66 17.24 -13.27
CA LYS A 50 -18.80 18.40 -13.01
C LYS A 50 -17.40 17.97 -12.58
N ILE A 51 -16.38 18.61 -13.16
CA ILE A 51 -15.00 18.56 -12.67
C ILE A 51 -14.77 19.81 -11.81
N VAL A 52 -14.12 19.65 -10.66
CA VAL A 52 -13.77 20.75 -9.75
C VAL A 52 -12.32 20.62 -9.31
N THR A 53 -11.63 21.76 -9.20
CA THR A 53 -10.31 21.81 -8.55
C THR A 53 -10.49 21.76 -7.04
N ILE A 54 -9.93 20.73 -6.41
CA ILE A 54 -9.94 20.58 -4.95
C ILE A 54 -8.62 20.99 -4.31
N ALA A 55 -7.52 20.95 -5.07
CA ALA A 55 -6.20 21.40 -4.64
C ALA A 55 -5.35 21.79 -5.85
N GLY A 56 -4.35 22.65 -5.63
CA GLY A 56 -3.50 23.18 -6.69
C GLY A 56 -3.95 24.57 -7.15
N SER A 57 -2.99 25.48 -7.31
CA SER A 57 -3.22 26.83 -7.85
C SER A 57 -3.21 26.89 -9.38
N GLY A 58 -2.76 25.83 -10.06
CA GLY A 58 -2.51 25.83 -11.51
C GLY A 58 -1.17 26.46 -11.91
N GLU A 59 -0.34 26.86 -10.94
CA GLU A 59 0.98 27.45 -11.16
C GLU A 59 2.08 26.57 -10.56
N THR A 60 3.26 26.57 -11.18
CA THR A 60 4.48 26.07 -10.53
C THR A 60 4.92 27.07 -9.46
N GLY A 61 5.38 26.59 -8.31
CA GLY A 61 5.79 27.51 -7.25
C GLY A 61 6.55 26.87 -6.09
N LYS A 62 6.96 27.74 -5.16
CA LYS A 62 7.63 27.33 -3.92
C LYS A 62 6.68 26.49 -3.07
N ILE A 63 7.26 25.55 -2.33
CA ILE A 63 6.52 24.73 -1.37
C ILE A 63 5.87 25.61 -0.32
N VAL A 64 4.56 25.43 -0.14
CA VAL A 64 3.79 26.03 0.94
C VAL A 64 3.57 24.97 2.01
N GLN A 65 4.14 25.16 3.19
CA GLN A 65 4.11 24.17 4.27
C GLN A 65 2.69 23.83 4.74
N ARG A 66 1.79 24.83 4.74
CA ARG A 66 0.37 24.70 5.04
C ARG A 66 -0.39 25.87 4.41
N GLY A 67 -1.51 25.60 3.75
CA GLY A 67 -2.29 26.65 3.08
C GLY A 67 -3.69 26.21 2.68
N ARG A 68 -4.44 27.14 2.04
CA ARG A 68 -5.72 26.83 1.41
C ARG A 68 -5.47 25.96 0.17
N ALA A 69 -6.20 24.87 0.05
CA ALA A 69 -5.88 23.79 -0.90
C ALA A 69 -5.73 24.25 -2.36
N ASP A 70 -6.65 25.09 -2.84
CA ASP A 70 -6.67 25.63 -4.21
C ASP A 70 -5.76 26.86 -4.42
N GLN A 71 -4.92 27.20 -3.43
CA GLN A 71 -3.92 28.27 -3.53
C GLN A 71 -2.49 27.75 -3.40
N VAL A 72 -2.30 26.47 -3.05
CA VAL A 72 -0.96 25.88 -2.96
C VAL A 72 -0.51 25.43 -4.36
N PRO A 73 0.68 25.86 -4.83
CA PRO A 73 1.25 25.33 -6.07
C PRO A 73 1.63 23.87 -5.85
N LEU A 74 0.94 22.97 -6.54
CA LEU A 74 1.25 21.54 -6.58
C LEU A 74 1.95 21.23 -7.89
N SER A 75 3.27 21.01 -7.82
CA SER A 75 4.02 20.65 -9.02
C SER A 75 4.04 19.13 -9.18
N ASN A 76 3.49 18.65 -10.30
CA ASN A 76 3.56 17.26 -10.72
C ASN A 76 3.09 16.27 -9.63
N PRO A 77 1.83 16.39 -9.16
CA PRO A 77 1.26 15.40 -8.24
C PRO A 77 1.11 14.06 -8.96
N PHE A 78 1.67 12.99 -8.39
CA PHE A 78 1.63 11.64 -8.96
C PHE A 78 0.71 10.73 -8.14
N GLY A 79 1.22 10.07 -7.10
CA GLY A 79 0.43 9.20 -6.24
C GLY A 79 -0.57 9.99 -5.41
N ILE A 80 -1.85 9.61 -5.46
CA ILE A 80 -2.92 10.16 -4.61
C ILE A 80 -3.65 8.98 -3.98
N GLN A 81 -3.69 8.93 -2.65
CA GLN A 81 -4.36 7.86 -1.91
C GLN A 81 -5.26 8.42 -0.81
N PRO A 82 -6.51 7.91 -0.69
CA PRO A 82 -7.39 8.31 0.39
C PRO A 82 -6.96 7.66 1.72
N GLU A 83 -7.16 8.40 2.81
CA GLU A 83 -7.15 7.86 4.16
C GLU A 83 -8.58 7.49 4.61
N ARG A 84 -8.71 6.81 5.76
CA ARG A 84 -10.02 6.34 6.26
C ARG A 84 -10.99 7.47 6.63
N ASP A 85 -10.47 8.63 7.00
CA ASP A 85 -11.26 9.81 7.38
C ASP A 85 -11.66 10.67 6.16
N GLY A 86 -11.20 10.31 4.96
CA GLY A 86 -11.48 11.00 3.72
C GLY A 86 -10.45 12.07 3.32
N SER A 87 -9.38 12.28 4.11
CA SER A 87 -8.23 13.06 3.62
C SER A 87 -7.54 12.35 2.47
N LEU A 88 -6.77 13.11 1.69
CA LEU A 88 -5.94 12.56 0.61
C LEU A 88 -4.46 12.78 0.93
N ILE A 89 -3.66 11.73 0.84
CA ILE A 89 -2.21 11.83 0.77
C ILE A 89 -1.83 12.02 -0.69
N ILE A 90 -0.91 12.93 -0.97
CA ILE A 90 -0.51 13.31 -2.33
C ILE A 90 1.02 13.35 -2.39
N ALA A 91 1.62 12.57 -3.29
CA ALA A 91 3.04 12.66 -3.60
C ALA A 91 3.28 13.74 -4.64
N SER A 92 4.16 14.71 -4.35
CA SER A 92 4.61 15.69 -5.33
C SER A 92 6.03 15.36 -5.77
N TRP A 93 6.14 14.94 -7.02
CA TRP A 93 7.37 14.44 -7.62
C TRP A 93 8.45 15.55 -7.67
N ASP A 94 8.12 16.69 -8.27
CA ASP A 94 9.07 17.79 -8.49
C ASP A 94 9.30 18.65 -7.25
N GLN A 95 8.40 18.58 -6.25
CA GLN A 95 8.62 19.28 -4.98
C GLN A 95 9.24 18.38 -3.92
N HIS A 96 9.46 17.08 -4.18
CA HIS A 96 10.11 16.15 -3.25
C HIS A 96 9.48 16.13 -1.85
N VAL A 97 8.15 16.22 -1.81
CA VAL A 97 7.36 16.25 -0.58
C VAL A 97 6.11 15.40 -0.73
N ILE A 98 5.59 14.95 0.41
CA ILE A 98 4.27 14.34 0.53
C ILE A 98 3.35 15.36 1.20
N TYR A 99 2.22 15.64 0.58
CA TYR A 99 1.16 16.48 1.13
C TYR A 99 0.04 15.63 1.73
N ARG A 100 -0.69 16.21 2.69
CA ARG A 100 -2.01 15.76 3.13
C ARG A 100 -3.02 16.88 2.87
N LEU A 101 -4.09 16.56 2.15
CA LEU A 101 -5.27 17.39 1.93
C LEU A 101 -6.37 16.92 2.89
N ASP A 102 -6.97 17.82 3.66
CA ASP A 102 -8.04 17.47 4.62
C ASP A 102 -9.33 16.95 3.94
N ALA A 103 -10.16 16.27 4.73
CA ALA A 103 -11.36 15.58 4.23
C ALA A 103 -12.47 16.52 3.70
N ASP A 104 -12.44 17.81 4.04
CA ASP A 104 -13.31 18.84 3.46
C ASP A 104 -12.66 19.57 2.27
N TYR A 105 -11.44 19.17 1.89
CA TYR A 105 -10.66 19.68 0.77
C TYR A 105 -10.38 21.19 0.83
N ARG A 106 -10.20 21.73 2.03
CA ARG A 106 -9.98 23.17 2.25
C ARG A 106 -8.54 23.50 2.59
N ARG A 107 -7.79 22.58 3.20
CA ARG A 107 -6.41 22.79 3.63
C ARG A 107 -5.51 21.66 3.20
N ILE A 108 -4.33 22.05 2.75
CA ILE A 108 -3.26 21.13 2.39
C ILE A 108 -2.01 21.49 3.16
N GLU A 109 -1.23 20.49 3.55
CA GLU A 109 0.04 20.67 4.26
C GLU A 109 1.07 19.61 3.89
N VAL A 110 2.35 19.96 3.98
CA VAL A 110 3.47 19.03 3.76
C VAL A 110 3.62 18.10 4.96
N ILE A 111 3.34 16.81 4.86
CA ILE A 111 3.51 15.88 5.98
C ILE A 111 4.89 15.21 6.01
N ALA A 112 5.60 15.15 4.87
CA ALA A 112 6.95 14.61 4.79
C ALA A 112 7.78 15.24 3.66
N GLY A 113 9.10 15.21 3.82
CA GLY A 113 10.05 15.82 2.88
C GLY A 113 10.39 17.27 3.24
N THR A 114 11.65 17.65 3.04
CA THR A 114 12.11 19.04 3.19
C THR A 114 11.92 19.87 1.92
N GLY A 115 11.63 19.23 0.79
CA GLY A 115 11.61 19.88 -0.52
C GLY A 115 12.95 20.01 -1.21
N LYS A 116 14.04 19.62 -0.55
CA LYS A 116 15.36 19.49 -1.17
C LYS A 116 15.56 18.04 -1.60
N PRO A 117 15.87 17.76 -2.88
CA PRO A 117 16.17 16.40 -3.32
C PRO A 117 17.43 15.90 -2.62
N GLY A 118 17.40 14.63 -2.20
CA GLY A 118 18.52 13.95 -1.55
C GLY A 118 18.04 12.78 -0.71
N ILE A 119 18.98 12.07 -0.10
CA ILE A 119 18.72 10.94 0.80
C ILE A 119 19.05 11.35 2.23
N SER A 120 18.07 11.26 3.13
CA SER A 120 18.30 11.37 4.58
C SER A 120 17.18 10.70 5.37
N GLY A 121 17.30 10.70 6.70
CA GLY A 121 16.31 10.10 7.59
C GLY A 121 16.56 8.62 7.80
N ASP A 122 17.22 8.31 8.91
CA ASP A 122 17.24 6.97 9.46
C ASP A 122 15.91 6.66 10.14
N ASP A 123 15.77 5.42 10.63
CA ASP A 123 14.59 5.01 11.38
C ASP A 123 14.35 5.91 12.60
N GLY A 124 13.08 6.25 12.84
CA GLY A 124 12.70 7.15 13.92
C GLY A 124 12.87 8.64 13.63
N TYR A 125 13.23 9.06 12.41
CA TYR A 125 13.36 10.48 12.08
C TYR A 125 11.98 11.18 11.93
N PRO A 126 11.87 12.49 12.23
CA PRO A 126 10.66 13.25 11.94
C PRO A 126 10.43 13.36 10.42
N PRO A 127 9.25 12.96 9.88
CA PRO A 127 9.02 12.92 8.43
C PRO A 127 9.21 14.26 7.71
N ARG A 128 8.91 15.40 8.33
CA ARG A 128 9.12 16.73 7.74
C ARG A 128 10.60 17.16 7.67
N LYS A 129 11.52 16.40 8.26
CA LYS A 129 12.96 16.71 8.29
C LYS A 129 13.78 15.83 7.35
N ILE A 130 13.17 14.83 6.72
CA ILE A 130 13.86 13.95 5.78
C ILE A 130 13.95 14.56 4.38
N GLN A 131 14.97 14.20 3.62
CA GLN A 131 15.05 14.47 2.20
C GLN A 131 14.47 13.26 1.47
N LEU A 132 13.48 13.55 0.62
CA LEU A 132 12.97 12.64 -0.37
C LEU A 132 13.56 13.05 -1.72
N ASN A 133 13.55 12.15 -2.69
CA ASN A 133 14.00 12.41 -4.03
C ASN A 133 13.02 11.81 -5.02
N GLN A 134 12.19 12.70 -5.57
CA GLN A 134 11.13 12.36 -6.54
C GLN A 134 10.24 11.20 -6.06
N PRO A 135 9.50 11.37 -4.94
CA PRO A 135 8.58 10.35 -4.49
C PRO A 135 7.45 10.21 -5.52
N HIS A 136 7.26 9.00 -6.05
CA HIS A 136 6.27 8.77 -7.10
C HIS A 136 4.92 8.36 -6.54
N GLU A 137 4.91 7.21 -5.86
CA GLU A 137 3.71 6.55 -5.41
C GLU A 137 3.71 6.43 -3.89
N ILE A 138 2.51 6.33 -3.36
CA ILE A 138 2.25 6.22 -1.93
C ILE A 138 1.19 5.14 -1.73
N GLN A 139 1.18 4.50 -0.57
CA GLN A 139 0.09 3.62 -0.15
C GLN A 139 -0.25 3.82 1.30
N VAL A 140 -1.55 3.97 1.59
CA VAL A 140 -2.07 4.11 2.95
C VAL A 140 -2.58 2.74 3.41
N ALA A 141 -1.92 2.18 4.42
CA ALA A 141 -2.32 0.90 4.99
C ALA A 141 -3.60 1.03 5.84
N PRO A 142 -4.33 -0.07 6.09
CA PRO A 142 -5.47 -0.08 7.00
C PRO A 142 -5.17 0.42 8.42
N SER A 143 -3.91 0.35 8.86
CA SER A 143 -3.38 0.89 10.13
C SER A 143 -3.22 2.42 10.13
N GLY A 144 -3.28 3.06 8.96
CA GLY A 144 -2.95 4.47 8.74
C GLY A 144 -1.48 4.70 8.36
N ASP A 145 -0.63 3.67 8.37
CA ASP A 145 0.76 3.83 7.95
C ASP A 145 0.84 4.21 6.47
N ILE A 146 1.72 5.16 6.15
CA ILE A 146 1.90 5.64 4.77
C ILE A 146 3.23 5.11 4.25
N TYR A 147 3.18 4.25 3.25
CA TYR A 147 4.35 3.77 2.52
C TYR A 147 4.63 4.71 1.35
N VAL A 148 5.90 5.06 1.16
CA VAL A 148 6.33 6.04 0.15
C VAL A 148 7.42 5.38 -0.70
N ALA A 149 7.20 5.34 -2.02
CA ALA A 149 8.24 5.01 -2.97
C ALA A 149 9.14 6.25 -3.16
N ASP A 150 10.30 6.27 -2.52
CA ASP A 150 11.31 7.32 -2.61
C ASP A 150 12.21 7.05 -3.82
N THR A 151 11.60 7.19 -5.01
CA THR A 151 12.01 6.56 -6.27
C THR A 151 13.47 6.74 -6.61
N THR A 152 13.94 7.99 -6.66
CA THR A 152 15.32 8.30 -7.08
C THR A 152 16.34 8.07 -5.95
N ASN A 153 15.85 7.75 -4.75
CA ASN A 153 16.68 7.23 -3.65
C ASN A 153 16.61 5.70 -3.56
N HIS A 154 16.05 4.97 -4.54
CA HIS A 154 16.07 3.50 -4.60
C HIS A 154 15.64 2.81 -3.30
N ARG A 155 14.63 3.37 -2.62
CA ARG A 155 14.13 2.84 -1.35
C ARG A 155 12.64 3.06 -1.17
N VAL A 156 12.06 2.26 -0.28
CA VAL A 156 10.70 2.43 0.22
C VAL A 156 10.78 2.84 1.68
N GLY A 157 10.17 3.96 2.02
CA GLY A 157 10.02 4.38 3.40
C GLY A 157 8.58 4.29 3.89
N LYS A 158 8.42 4.45 5.19
CA LYS A 158 7.15 4.38 5.90
C LYS A 158 7.05 5.55 6.86
N ILE A 159 5.92 6.24 6.83
CA ILE A 159 5.50 7.14 7.91
C ILE A 159 4.57 6.35 8.82
N ASN A 160 5.03 6.07 10.03
CA ASN A 160 4.28 5.33 11.03
C ASN A 160 3.16 6.20 11.62
N ALA A 161 1.91 5.74 11.55
CA ALA A 161 0.77 6.52 12.03
C ALA A 161 0.72 6.68 13.56
N GLY A 162 1.21 5.68 14.30
CA GLY A 162 1.23 5.70 15.76
C GLY A 162 2.35 6.56 16.34
N THR A 163 3.54 6.51 15.75
CA THR A 163 4.72 7.23 16.26
C THR A 163 5.00 8.56 15.54
N LEU A 164 4.38 8.76 14.37
CA LEU A 164 4.65 9.89 13.47
C LEU A 164 6.15 10.00 13.13
N ARG A 165 6.77 8.85 12.85
CA ARG A 165 8.18 8.71 12.47
C ARG A 165 8.33 8.10 11.09
N TRP A 166 9.43 8.47 10.44
CA TRP A 166 9.91 7.88 9.21
C TRP A 166 10.80 6.69 9.52
N ASP A 167 10.59 5.59 8.78
CA ASP A 167 11.44 4.39 8.80
C ASP A 167 11.70 3.94 7.36
N VAL A 168 12.88 3.40 7.07
CA VAL A 168 13.16 2.76 5.78
C VAL A 168 12.72 1.30 5.88
N VAL A 169 11.80 0.86 5.03
CA VAL A 169 11.28 -0.52 5.10
C VAL A 169 11.91 -1.45 4.07
N ALA A 170 12.42 -0.91 2.97
CA ALA A 170 13.13 -1.68 1.95
C ALA A 170 14.05 -0.79 1.11
N GLY A 171 15.08 -1.38 0.51
CA GLY A 171 16.05 -0.68 -0.33
C GLY A 171 17.25 -0.13 0.44
N THR A 172 18.43 -0.17 -0.18
CA THR A 172 19.68 0.33 0.43
C THR A 172 19.95 1.81 0.17
N GLY A 173 19.27 2.43 -0.79
CA GLY A 173 19.66 3.75 -1.30
C GLY A 173 20.49 3.70 -2.60
N GLU A 174 20.97 2.52 -2.98
CA GLU A 174 21.83 2.32 -4.15
C GLU A 174 21.05 1.65 -5.29
N PRO A 175 21.18 2.15 -6.54
CA PRO A 175 20.52 1.55 -7.69
C PRO A 175 21.01 0.12 -7.93
N GLY A 176 20.11 -0.79 -8.30
CA GLY A 176 20.46 -2.14 -8.70
C GLY A 176 19.29 -3.11 -8.78
N TYR A 177 19.58 -4.39 -8.96
CA TYR A 177 18.60 -5.47 -8.99
C TYR A 177 19.15 -6.66 -8.20
N ALA A 178 18.88 -6.67 -6.90
CA ALA A 178 19.38 -7.69 -5.98
C ALA A 178 18.50 -7.78 -4.72
N GLY A 179 18.58 -8.91 -4.01
CA GLY A 179 17.99 -9.09 -2.68
C GLY A 179 16.72 -9.94 -2.63
N ASP A 180 16.29 -10.55 -3.74
CA ASP A 180 15.15 -11.46 -3.76
C ASP A 180 15.29 -12.59 -2.71
N ASN A 181 14.20 -12.84 -1.98
CA ASN A 181 14.14 -13.77 -0.85
C ASN A 181 15.04 -13.43 0.35
N GLY A 182 15.69 -12.27 0.35
CA GLY A 182 16.54 -11.78 1.42
C GLY A 182 15.88 -10.74 2.34
N ASP A 183 16.71 -10.07 3.14
CA ASP A 183 16.31 -8.92 3.94
C ASP A 183 15.96 -7.74 3.01
N ALA A 184 14.71 -7.26 3.08
CA ALA A 184 14.21 -6.18 2.24
C ALA A 184 15.04 -4.90 2.35
N ARG A 185 15.64 -4.62 3.51
CA ARG A 185 16.49 -3.43 3.72
C ARG A 185 17.85 -3.52 3.04
N ARG A 186 18.22 -4.71 2.55
CA ARG A 186 19.44 -4.96 1.77
C ARG A 186 19.17 -5.17 0.29
N ALA A 187 17.90 -5.09 -0.13
CA ALA A 187 17.54 -5.17 -1.55
C ALA A 187 18.01 -3.90 -2.29
N GLN A 188 18.28 -4.03 -3.58
CA GLN A 188 18.57 -2.93 -4.49
C GLN A 188 17.45 -2.81 -5.51
N PHE A 189 17.01 -1.58 -5.74
CA PHE A 189 15.94 -1.25 -6.70
C PHE A 189 16.51 -0.37 -7.81
N ASN A 190 16.04 -0.57 -9.05
CA ASN A 190 16.50 0.18 -10.22
C ASN A 190 15.57 1.36 -10.51
#